data_AF-A0A0Q7I736-F1
#
_entry.id   AF-A0A0Q7I736-F1
#
_cell.length_a   1.000
_cell.length_b   1.000
_cell.length_c   1.000
_cell.angle_alpha   90.00
_cell.angle_beta   90.00
_cell.angle_gamma   90.00
#
_symmetry.space_group_name_H-M   'P 1'
#
loop_
_entity.id
_entity.type
_entity.pdbx_description
1 polymer ?
#
loop_
_entity_poly.entity_id
_entity_poly.type
_entity_poly.pdbx_seq_one_letter_code
_entity_poly.pdbx_strand_id
1 'polypeptide(L)'
;MIDQVRPADLAAWFAQNADATPVLLDVREPWELQTASVVPQGFTLVAIPMNEIPGRLAELNDGQPGLRIACLCHHGARSQRVAAFLNQNGFDQLANVAGGIDAWSSQHDPSVPRY
;
A
#
# COMPACT_ATOMS: atom_id res chain seq x y z
N MET A 1 -1.64 -7.69 -13.06
CA MET A 1 -0.67 -6.66 -13.52
C MET A 1 -0.45 -5.74 -12.34
N ILE A 2 0.77 -5.27 -12.08
CA ILE A 2 1.04 -4.43 -10.90
C ILE A 2 1.27 -3.00 -11.39
N ASP A 3 0.35 -2.11 -11.05
CA ASP A 3 0.45 -0.70 -11.41
C ASP A 3 1.56 0.00 -10.60
N GLN A 4 2.21 0.99 -11.21
CA GLN A 4 3.12 1.89 -10.50
C GLN A 4 2.39 3.23 -10.33
N VAL A 5 1.99 3.54 -9.10
CA VAL A 5 1.13 4.69 -8.81
C VAL A 5 1.88 5.66 -7.94
N ARG A 6 1.96 6.93 -8.35
CA ARG A 6 2.56 7.97 -7.51
C ARG A 6 1.60 8.31 -6.35
N PRO A 7 2.12 8.76 -5.20
CA PRO A 7 1.28 9.16 -4.07
C PRO A 7 0.15 10.15 -4.45
N ALA A 8 0.44 11.12 -5.32
CA ALA A 8 -0.54 12.10 -5.78
C ALA A 8 -1.69 11.50 -6.61
N ASP A 9 -1.45 10.40 -7.33
CA ASP A 9 -2.42 9.74 -8.20
C ASP A 9 -3.19 8.62 -7.49
N LEU A 10 -2.81 8.30 -6.25
CA LEU A 10 -3.33 7.13 -5.53
C LEU A 10 -4.83 7.22 -5.26
N ALA A 11 -5.34 8.41 -4.90
CA ALA A 11 -6.76 8.63 -4.69
C ALA A 11 -7.59 8.35 -5.96
N ALA A 12 -7.08 8.76 -7.12
CA ALA A 12 -7.73 8.50 -8.40
C ALA A 12 -7.69 7.01 -8.76
N TRP A 13 -6.59 6.32 -8.44
CA TRP A 13 -6.48 4.88 -8.64
C TRP A 13 -7.46 4.10 -7.75
N PHE A 14 -7.59 4.48 -6.48
CA PHE A 14 -8.56 3.93 -5.54
C PHE A 14 -10.00 4.15 -6.02
N ALA A 15 -10.34 5.33 -6.55
CA ALA A 15 -11.68 5.65 -7.02
C ALA A 15 -12.15 4.84 -8.26
N GLN A 16 -11.27 4.06 -8.90
CA GLN A 16 -11.65 3.21 -10.04
C GLN A 16 -12.53 2.01 -9.66
N ASN A 17 -12.68 1.71 -8.36
CA ASN A 17 -13.73 0.82 -7.86
C ASN A 17 -14.27 1.38 -6.55
N ALA A 18 -15.51 1.86 -6.59
CA ALA A 18 -16.19 2.43 -5.44
C ALA A 18 -16.97 1.39 -4.62
N ASP A 19 -17.09 0.15 -5.13
CA ASP A 19 -17.87 -0.90 -4.49
C ASP A 19 -17.11 -1.61 -3.36
N ALA A 20 -15.79 -1.35 -3.24
CA ALA A 20 -14.93 -1.89 -2.20
C ALA A 20 -14.07 -0.80 -1.57
N THR A 21 -13.89 -0.85 -0.24
CA THR A 21 -12.97 0.06 0.45
C THR A 21 -11.53 -0.37 0.15
N PRO A 22 -10.71 0.48 -0.50
CA PRO A 22 -9.37 0.11 -0.88
C PRO A 22 -8.43 0.00 0.33
N VAL A 23 -7.33 -0.74 0.15
CA VAL A 23 -6.30 -0.94 1.18
C VAL A 23 -4.98 -0.30 0.76
N LEU A 24 -4.40 0.49 1.66
CA LEU A 24 -2.99 0.85 1.62
C LEU A 24 -2.23 -0.10 2.56
N LEU A 25 -1.44 -0.99 1.99
CA LEU A 25 -0.64 -1.97 2.71
C LEU A 25 0.77 -1.43 2.96
N ASP A 26 1.04 -1.01 4.19
CA ASP A 26 2.39 -0.60 4.62
C ASP A 26 3.21 -1.81 5.05
N VAL A 27 4.27 -2.10 4.30
CA VAL A 27 5.13 -3.28 4.49
C VAL A 27 6.42 -2.99 5.24
N ARG A 28 6.52 -1.79 5.81
CA ARG A 28 7.68 -1.34 6.58
C ARG A 28 7.69 -1.95 7.98
N GLU A 29 8.83 -1.83 8.65
CA GLU A 29 8.98 -2.33 10.02
C GLU A 29 8.23 -1.44 11.02
N PRO A 30 7.79 -1.97 12.18
CA PRO A 30 7.01 -1.20 13.15
C PRO A 30 7.68 0.10 13.63
N TRP A 31 9.02 0.14 13.70
CA TRP A 31 9.76 1.34 14.09
C TRP A 31 9.73 2.43 12.99
N GLU A 32 9.66 2.03 11.72
CA GLU A 32 9.54 2.94 10.58
C GLU A 32 8.17 3.64 10.61
N LEU A 33 7.11 2.90 10.96
CA LEU A 33 5.76 3.44 11.12
C LEU A 33 5.69 4.43 12.28
N GLN A 34 6.33 4.10 13.41
CA GLN A 34 6.41 5.02 14.56
C GLN A 34 7.10 6.35 14.20
N THR A 35 8.02 6.33 13.23
CA THR A 35 8.74 7.52 12.78
C THR A 35 7.93 8.32 11.77
N ALA A 36 7.27 7.65 10.83
CA ALA A 36 6.45 8.26 9.80
C ALA A 36 5.30 7.34 9.43
N SER A 37 4.08 7.85 9.46
CA SER A 37 2.87 7.10 9.12
C SER A 37 1.94 7.94 8.26
N VAL A 38 1.28 7.28 7.32
CA VAL A 38 0.21 7.89 6.51
C VAL A 38 -1.07 7.95 7.34
N VAL A 39 -1.80 9.06 7.25
CA VAL A 39 -3.15 9.14 7.84
C VAL A 39 -4.17 8.59 6.82
N PRO A 40 -4.95 7.55 7.17
CA PRO A 40 -5.93 6.98 6.25
C PRO A 40 -7.05 7.96 5.92
N GLN A 41 -7.29 8.19 4.63
CA GLN A 41 -8.35 9.07 4.12
C GLN A 41 -9.08 8.37 2.96
N GLY A 42 -10.25 7.78 3.24
CA GLY A 42 -11.04 7.06 2.23
C GLY A 42 -10.48 5.68 1.84
N PHE A 43 -9.51 5.17 2.60
CA PHE A 43 -8.95 3.83 2.45
C PHE A 43 -8.63 3.24 3.83
N THR A 44 -8.47 1.92 3.89
CA THR A 44 -7.99 1.21 5.08
C THR A 44 -6.47 1.13 5.05
N LEU A 45 -5.80 1.61 6.11
CA LEU A 45 -4.35 1.40 6.28
C LEU A 45 -4.12 0.08 7.01
N VAL A 46 -3.40 -0.84 6.37
CA VAL A 46 -3.00 -2.12 6.96
C VAL A 46 -1.48 -2.16 7.06
N ALA A 47 -0.95 -2.40 8.25
CA ALA A 47 0.48 -2.47 8.50
C ALA A 47 0.91 -3.91 8.76
N ILE A 48 1.66 -4.50 7.82
CA ILE A 48 2.18 -5.86 7.95
C ILE A 48 3.62 -5.87 7.44
N PRO A 49 4.62 -6.06 8.32
CA PRO A 49 6.02 -6.14 7.91
C PRO A 49 6.22 -7.16 6.78
N MET A 50 7.07 -6.83 5.81
CA MET A 50 7.24 -7.63 4.59
C MET A 50 7.48 -9.13 4.85
N ASN A 51 8.20 -9.48 5.91
CA ASN A 51 8.50 -10.86 6.31
C ASN A 51 7.29 -11.61 6.91
N GLU A 52 6.29 -10.92 7.42
CA GLU A 52 5.08 -11.51 8.00
C GLU A 52 3.97 -11.73 6.97
N ILE A 53 4.05 -11.08 5.81
CA ILE A 53 3.03 -11.14 4.75
C ILE A 53 2.55 -12.57 4.42
N PRO A 54 3.43 -13.59 4.22
CA PRO A 54 2.98 -14.93 3.87
C PRO A 54 2.06 -15.55 4.93
N GLY A 55 2.26 -15.25 6.22
CA GLY A 55 1.45 -15.78 7.31
C GLY A 55 0.17 -14.99 7.58
N ARG A 56 0.05 -13.79 6.99
CA ARG A 56 -1.02 -12.82 7.27
C ARG A 56 -1.84 -12.45 6.03
N LEU A 57 -1.75 -13.25 4.96
CA LEU A 57 -2.51 -13.06 3.72
C LEU A 57 -4.03 -12.95 3.93
N ALA A 58 -4.57 -13.67 4.92
CA ALA A 58 -5.99 -13.65 5.24
C ALA A 58 -6.49 -12.29 5.73
N GLU A 59 -5.61 -11.43 6.26
CA GLU A 59 -5.98 -10.06 6.68
C GLU A 59 -6.20 -9.12 5.49
N LEU A 60 -5.67 -9.47 4.32
CA LEU A 60 -5.77 -8.67 3.10
C LEU A 60 -6.93 -9.10 2.21
N ASN A 61 -7.49 -10.29 2.43
CA ASN A 61 -8.57 -10.83 1.63
C ASN A 61 -9.87 -10.81 2.44
N ASP A 62 -10.69 -9.78 2.23
CA ASP A 62 -12.01 -9.69 2.84
C ASP A 62 -13.12 -10.34 2.00
N GLY A 63 -12.76 -10.98 0.88
CA GLY A 63 -13.69 -11.61 -0.05
C GLY A 63 -14.45 -10.63 -0.95
N GLN A 64 -14.14 -9.33 -0.93
CA GLN A 64 -14.74 -8.34 -1.81
C GLN A 64 -14.13 -8.41 -3.21
N PRO A 65 -14.94 -8.65 -4.27
CA PRO A 65 -14.47 -8.59 -5.63
C PRO A 65 -13.90 -7.21 -5.98
N GLY A 66 -12.73 -7.19 -6.63
CA GLY A 66 -12.12 -5.95 -7.09
C GLY A 66 -11.53 -5.07 -5.98
N LEU A 67 -11.27 -5.65 -4.80
CA LEU A 67 -10.52 -4.98 -3.73
C LEU A 67 -9.16 -4.50 -4.26
N ARG A 68 -8.97 -3.19 -4.22
CA ARG A 68 -7.74 -2.52 -4.66
C ARG A 68 -6.74 -2.43 -3.50
N ILE A 69 -5.55 -3.00 -3.68
CA ILE A 69 -4.47 -2.98 -2.68
C ILE A 69 -3.25 -2.24 -3.24
N ALA A 70 -2.87 -1.15 -2.61
CA ALA A 70 -1.64 -0.43 -2.89
C ALA A 70 -0.57 -0.74 -1.84
N CYS A 71 0.58 -1.27 -2.26
CA CYS A 71 1.69 -1.59 -1.37
C CYS A 71 2.61 -0.37 -1.20
N LEU A 72 2.93 -0.04 0.05
CA LEU A 72 3.79 1.07 0.45
C LEU A 72 5.01 0.55 1.21
N CYS A 73 6.20 1.03 0.84
CA CYS A 73 7.38 0.91 1.69
C CYS A 73 8.16 2.23 1.73
N HIS A 74 9.42 2.21 2.13
CA HIS A 74 10.23 3.43 2.20
C HIS A 74 10.46 4.09 0.82
N HIS A 75 10.91 3.33 -0.19
CA HIS A 75 11.23 3.83 -1.54
C HIS A 75 10.56 3.07 -2.71
N GLY A 76 9.64 2.14 -2.42
CA GLY A 76 8.92 1.36 -3.46
C GLY A 76 9.54 -0.01 -3.81
N ALA A 77 10.76 -0.35 -3.36
CA ALA A 77 11.40 -1.61 -3.72
C ALA A 77 10.85 -2.83 -2.97
N ARG A 78 10.69 -2.73 -1.64
CA ARG A 78 10.08 -3.81 -0.80
C ARG A 78 8.61 -4.04 -1.16
N SER A 79 7.85 -2.96 -1.31
CA SER A 79 6.44 -3.01 -1.69
C SER A 79 6.21 -3.60 -3.07
N GLN A 80 7.10 -3.37 -4.04
CA GLN A 80 7.02 -4.03 -5.34
C GLN A 80 7.14 -5.56 -5.22
N ARG A 81 8.04 -6.06 -4.36
CA ARG A 81 8.19 -7.50 -4.11
C ARG A 81 6.95 -8.07 -3.43
N VAL A 82 6.38 -7.34 -2.47
CA VAL A 82 5.13 -7.75 -1.82
C VAL A 82 3.97 -7.75 -2.80
N ALA A 83 3.81 -6.72 -3.64
CA ALA A 83 2.78 -6.72 -4.68
C ALA A 83 2.94 -7.91 -5.65
N ALA A 84 4.18 -8.25 -6.03
CA ALA A 84 4.43 -9.43 -6.86
C ALA A 84 4.04 -10.74 -6.15
N PHE A 85 4.33 -10.84 -4.85
CA PHE A 85 3.91 -11.98 -4.05
C PHE A 85 2.38 -12.07 -3.94
N LEU A 86 1.68 -10.97 -3.66
CA LEU A 86 0.22 -10.94 -3.62
C LEU A 86 -0.38 -11.33 -4.98
N ASN A 87 0.18 -10.83 -6.09
CA ASN A 87 -0.28 -11.18 -7.43
C ASN A 87 -0.17 -12.69 -7.71
N GLN A 88 0.86 -13.35 -7.17
CA GLN A 88 1.01 -14.81 -7.27
C GLN A 88 0.03 -15.59 -6.38
N ASN A 89 -0.52 -14.94 -5.34
CA ASN A 89 -1.47 -15.52 -4.39
C ASN A 89 -2.94 -15.15 -4.69
N GLY A 90 -3.23 -14.68 -5.91
CA GLY A 90 -4.59 -14.50 -6.40
C GLY A 90 -5.19 -13.10 -6.21
N PHE A 91 -4.43 -12.14 -5.70
CA PHE A 91 -4.82 -10.73 -5.70
C PHE A 91 -4.60 -10.14 -7.10
N ASP A 92 -5.58 -9.44 -7.64
CA ASP A 92 -5.60 -9.02 -9.05
C ASP A 92 -5.48 -7.49 -9.23
N GLN A 93 -6.04 -6.69 -8.32
CA GLN A 93 -5.99 -5.24 -8.36
C GLN A 93 -4.89 -4.67 -7.44
N LEU A 94 -3.65 -4.69 -7.94
CA LEU A 94 -2.46 -4.35 -7.16
C LEU A 94 -1.72 -3.13 -7.70
N ALA A 95 -1.31 -2.25 -6.80
CA ALA A 95 -0.41 -1.14 -7.08
C ALA A 95 0.81 -1.18 -6.17
N ASN A 96 1.93 -0.68 -6.66
CA ASN A 96 3.07 -0.27 -5.86
C ASN A 96 3.09 1.26 -5.79
N VAL A 97 3.19 1.81 -4.58
CA VAL A 97 3.35 3.26 -4.39
C VAL A 97 4.77 3.65 -4.82
N ALA A 98 4.88 4.26 -5.98
CA ALA A 98 6.13 4.63 -6.61
C ALA A 98 6.86 5.68 -5.76
N GLY A 99 8.10 5.36 -5.39
CA GLY A 99 8.92 6.21 -4.51
C GLY A 99 8.58 6.09 -3.01
N GLY A 100 7.59 5.26 -2.64
CA GLY A 100 7.28 4.94 -1.26
C GLY A 100 6.84 6.13 -0.39
N ILE A 101 7.04 6.01 0.92
CA ILE A 101 6.66 7.05 1.88
C ILE A 101 7.54 8.31 1.76
N ASP A 102 8.76 8.18 1.23
CA ASP A 102 9.61 9.34 0.93
C ASP A 102 8.98 10.23 -0.17
N ALA A 103 8.48 9.60 -1.24
CA ALA A 103 7.71 10.30 -2.24
C ALA A 103 6.37 10.79 -1.70
N TRP A 104 5.74 10.06 -0.76
CA TRP A 104 4.49 10.49 -0.14
C TRP A 104 4.66 11.83 0.58
N SER A 105 5.70 11.94 1.39
CA SER A 105 6.03 13.17 2.13
C SER A 105 6.27 14.35 1.17
N SER A 106 6.99 14.12 0.08
CA SER A 106 7.36 15.20 -0.85
C SER A 106 6.28 15.58 -1.88
N GLN A 107 5.38 14.67 -2.23
CA GLN A 107 4.45 14.84 -3.36
C GLN A 107 2.97 14.87 -2.97
N HIS A 108 2.62 14.40 -1.77
CA HIS A 108 1.22 14.27 -1.36
C HIS A 108 0.94 14.91 0.00
N ASP A 109 1.71 14.56 1.03
CA ASP A 109 1.49 15.05 2.39
C ASP A 109 2.80 15.42 3.09
N PRO A 110 3.20 16.71 3.04
CA PRO A 110 4.41 17.21 3.70
C PRO A 110 4.40 17.10 5.23
N SER A 111 3.27 16.78 5.86
CA SER A 111 3.20 16.55 7.31
C SER A 111 3.79 15.20 7.72
N VAL A 112 3.90 14.25 6.79
CA VAL A 112 4.55 12.96 7.03
C VAL A 112 6.06 13.16 7.13
N PRO A 113 6.71 12.82 8.25
CA PRO A 113 8.16 12.95 8.40
C PRO A 113 8.94 12.07 7.42
N ARG A 114 10.16 12.47 7.10
CA ARG A 114 11.14 11.68 6.33
C ARG A 114 12.23 11.18 7.26
N TYR A 115 12.79 10.01 6.96
CA TYR A 115 13.87 9.38 7.74
C TYR A 115 14.84 8.63 6.82
#